data_AF-A0A0U1NQV3-F1
#
_entry.id   AF-A0A0U1NQV3-F1
#
_cell.length_a   1.000
_cell.length_b   1.000
_cell.length_c   1.000
_cell.angle_alpha   90.00
_cell.angle_beta   90.00
_cell.angle_gamma   90.00
#
_symmetry.space_group_name_H-M   'P 1'
#
loop_
_entity.id
_entity.type
_entity.pdbx_description
1 polymer ?
#
loop_
_entity_poly.entity_id
_entity_poly.type
_entity_poly.pdbx_seq_one_letter_code
_entity_poly.pdbx_strand_id
1 'polypeptide(L)' 'MNRELDYDSEYESGDELSEKSLEQVLQMSLQRENEMMRTYLITAERVHNNDELQNQLRNFAEGNAKRSRQLIDVLNKNL' A
#
# COMPACT_ATOMS: atom_id res chain seq x y z
N MET A 1 29.87 -39.24 27.29
CA MET A 1 29.60 -38.87 25.89
C MET A 1 28.29 -38.09 25.90
N ASN A 2 28.37 -36.75 25.96
CA ASN A 2 27.19 -35.90 25.89
C ASN A 2 27.14 -35.34 24.47
N ARG A 3 26.28 -35.93 23.64
CA ARG A 3 26.01 -35.41 22.29
C ARG A 3 24.56 -35.67 21.97
N GLU A 4 23.78 -34.63 22.19
CA GLU A 4 22.51 -34.28 21.54
C GLU A 4 22.41 -32.79 21.91
N LEU A 5 23.18 -31.90 21.27
CA LEU A 5 22.76 -31.17 20.08
C LEU A 5 21.29 -30.73 20.17
N ASP A 6 20.97 -29.99 21.22
CA ASP A 6 19.90 -28.97 21.21
C ASP A 6 20.33 -27.84 20.25
N TYR A 7 20.41 -28.21 18.98
CA TYR A 7 20.44 -27.27 17.87
C TYR A 7 18.98 -27.10 17.49
N ASP A 8 18.22 -26.40 18.34
CA ASP A 8 17.01 -25.71 17.89
C ASP A 8 17.49 -24.63 16.90
N SER A 9 17.74 -25.12 15.69
CA SER A 9 17.86 -24.37 14.47
C SER A 9 16.49 -23.76 14.21
N GLU A 10 16.13 -22.73 14.96
CA GLU A 10 15.17 -21.70 14.52
C GLU A 10 15.81 -20.88 13.40
N TYR A 11 16.25 -21.56 12.35
CA TYR A 11 16.29 -20.99 11.01
C TYR A 11 14.94 -21.30 10.38
N GLU A 12 13.87 -20.72 10.91
CA GLU A 12 12.69 -20.46 10.09
C GLU A 12 13.09 -19.40 9.07
N SER A 13 13.64 -19.89 7.97
CA SER A 13 13.70 -19.18 6.70
C SER A 13 12.26 -18.99 6.21
N GLY A 14 11.54 -18.05 6.81
CA GLY A 14 10.13 -17.77 6.52
C GLY A 14 9.96 -16.42 5.84
N ASP A 15 10.42 -16.28 4.60
CA ASP A 15 10.09 -15.15 3.70
C ASP A 15 8.62 -15.20 3.23
N GLU A 16 7.74 -15.81 4.04
CA GLU A 16 6.31 -15.92 3.79
C GLU A 16 5.58 -14.79 4.53
N LEU A 17 4.92 -13.93 3.75
CA LEU A 17 3.96 -12.98 4.30
C LEU A 17 2.78 -13.76 4.88
N SER A 18 2.71 -13.84 6.21
CA SER A 18 1.51 -14.29 6.91
C SER A 18 0.27 -13.52 6.42
N GLU A 19 -0.91 -14.13 6.43
CA GLU A 19 -2.16 -13.45 6.00
C GLU A 19 -2.39 -12.14 6.77
N LYS A 20 -2.11 -12.11 8.08
CA LYS A 20 -2.20 -10.90 8.91
C LYS A 20 -1.21 -9.81 8.50
N SER A 21 0.00 -10.18 8.08
CA SER A 21 0.98 -9.18 7.59
C SER A 21 0.64 -8.69 6.19
N LEU A 22 0.05 -9.55 5.33
CA LEU A 22 -0.45 -9.15 4.02
C LEU A 22 -1.64 -8.17 4.14
N GLU A 23 -2.61 -8.47 5.00
CA GLU A 23 -3.75 -7.57 5.29
C GLU A 23 -3.25 -6.18 5.71
N GLN A 24 -2.32 -6.14 6.66
CA GLN A 24 -1.73 -4.88 7.13
C GLN A 24 -1.03 -4.12 5.99
N VAL A 25 -0.27 -4.80 5.14
CA VAL A 25 0.39 -4.18 3.98
C VAL A 25 -0.65 -3.57 3.02
N LEU A 26 -1.75 -4.27 2.76
CA LEU A 26 -2.82 -3.80 1.87
C LEU A 26 -3.59 -2.61 2.49
N GLN A 27 -3.89 -2.65 3.78
CA GLN A 27 -4.52 -1.53 4.50
C GLN A 27 -3.61 -0.30 4.52
N MET A 28 -2.32 -0.46 4.79
CA MET A 28 -1.34 0.63 4.72
C MET A 28 -1.24 1.20 3.31
N SER A 29 -1.30 0.34 2.28
CA SER A 29 -1.28 0.78 0.88
C SER A 29 -2.53 1.58 0.53
N LEU A 30 -3.71 1.15 0.99
CA LEU A 30 -4.96 1.90 0.82
C LEU A 30 -4.89 3.27 1.49
N GLN A 31 -4.31 3.37 2.69
CA GLN A 31 -4.10 4.66 3.35
C GLN A 31 -3.21 5.58 2.52
N ARG A 32 -2.06 5.08 2.04
CA ARG A 32 -1.14 5.86 1.20
C ARG A 32 -1.79 6.34 -0.10
N GLU A 33 -2.58 5.49 -0.76
CA GLU A 33 -3.33 5.88 -1.97
C GLU A 33 -4.28 7.06 -1.68
N ASN A 34 -5.00 7.02 -0.56
CA ASN A 34 -5.88 8.11 -0.14
C ASN A 34 -5.12 9.41 0.20
N GLU A 35 -3.97 9.31 0.86
CA GLU A 35 -3.12 10.46 1.20
C GLU A 35 -2.53 11.12 -0.06
N MET A 36 -2.04 10.31 -1.00
CA MET A 36 -1.54 10.79 -2.29
C MET A 36 -2.65 11.47 -3.09
N MET A 37 -3.83 10.85 -3.16
CA MET A 37 -5.00 11.44 -3.84
C MET A 37 -5.31 12.84 -3.30
N ARG A 38 -5.43 12.99 -1.97
CA ARG A 38 -5.70 14.29 -1.33
C ARG A 38 -4.60 15.29 -1.61
N THR A 39 -3.34 14.85 -1.55
CA THR A 39 -2.17 15.70 -1.81
C THR A 39 -2.21 16.25 -3.23
N TYR A 40 -2.48 15.41 -4.24
CA TYR A 40 -2.56 15.86 -5.62
C TYR A 40 -3.74 16.79 -5.88
N LEU A 41 -4.92 16.54 -5.29
CA LEU A 41 -6.07 17.44 -5.41
C LEU A 41 -5.78 18.83 -4.83
N ILE A 42 -5.27 18.88 -3.59
CA ILE A 42 -4.91 20.15 -2.93
C ILE A 42 -3.82 20.88 -3.73
N THR A 43 -2.84 20.13 -4.27
CA THR A 43 -1.76 20.73 -5.07
C THR A 43 -2.31 21.28 -6.38
N ALA A 44 -3.21 20.56 -7.06
CA ALA A 44 -3.85 21.03 -8.29
C ALA A 44 -4.63 22.34 -8.07
N GLU A 45 -5.29 22.50 -6.92
CA GLU A 45 -6.00 23.73 -6.57
C GLU A 45 -5.07 24.93 -6.32
N ARG A 46 -3.81 24.67 -5.91
CA ARG A 46 -2.81 25.69 -5.59
C ARG A 46 -1.92 26.07 -6.77
N VAL A 47 -1.82 25.22 -7.78
CA VAL A 47 -1.09 25.55 -9.01
C VAL A 47 -1.90 26.59 -9.76
N HIS A 48 -1.30 27.75 -10.04
CA HIS A 48 -1.93 28.81 -10.83
C HIS A 48 -1.20 28.98 -12.17
N ASN A 49 -1.93 29.37 -13.21
CA ASN A 49 -1.37 29.65 -14.55
C ASN A 49 -0.66 28.46 -15.22
N ASN A 50 -1.02 27.23 -14.86
CA ASN A 50 -0.51 26.01 -15.50
C ASN A 50 -1.58 24.92 -15.52
N ASP A 51 -2.52 25.05 -16.45
CA ASP A 51 -3.68 24.16 -16.59
C ASP A 51 -3.26 22.73 -16.95
N GLU A 52 -2.15 22.57 -17.68
CA GLU A 52 -1.60 21.25 -18.00
C GLU A 52 -1.18 20.51 -16.74
N LEU A 53 -0.39 21.15 -15.87
CA LEU A 53 0.04 20.56 -14.60
C LEU A 53 -1.15 20.30 -13.67
N GLN A 54 -2.13 21.22 -13.60
CA GLN A 54 -3.35 20.98 -12.84
C GLN A 54 -4.07 19.70 -13.30
N ASN A 55 -4.22 19.53 -14.61
CA ASN A 55 -4.87 18.35 -15.18
C ASN A 55 -4.07 17.07 -14.91
N GLN A 56 -2.74 17.11 -15.03
CA GLN A 56 -1.88 15.98 -14.68
C GLN A 56 -2.02 15.57 -13.21
N LEU A 57 -2.07 16.53 -12.28
CA LEU A 57 -2.28 16.28 -10.85
C LEU A 57 -3.67 15.67 -10.58
N ARG A 58 -4.72 16.16 -11.25
CA ARG A 58 -6.06 15.56 -11.17
C ARG A 58 -6.08 14.12 -11.69
N ASN A 59 -5.39 13.85 -12.81
CA ASN A 59 -5.27 12.50 -13.35
C ASN A 59 -4.54 11.54 -12.39
N PHE A 60 -3.50 12.01 -11.69
CA PHE A 60 -2.86 11.20 -10.65
C PHE A 60 -3.83 10.87 -9.51
N ALA A 61 -4.58 11.86 -9.01
CA ALA A 61 -5.59 11.66 -7.98
C ALA A 61 -6.69 10.66 -8.40
N GLU A 62 -7.18 10.75 -9.64
CA GLU A 62 -8.13 9.78 -10.19
C GLU A 62 -7.54 8.36 -10.25
N GLY A 63 -6.26 8.25 -10.62
CA GLY A 63 -5.51 7.01 -10.57
C GLY A 63 -5.44 6.41 -9.16
N ASN A 64 -5.16 7.24 -8.15
CA ASN A 64 -5.18 6.83 -6.75
C ASN A 64 -6.59 6.35 -6.31
N ALA A 65 -7.65 7.05 -6.74
CA ALA A 65 -9.03 6.67 -6.44
C ALA A 65 -9.42 5.32 -7.07
N LYS A 66 -8.93 5.03 -8.28
CA LYS A 66 -9.13 3.73 -8.93
C LYS A 66 -8.41 2.62 -8.18
N ARG A 67 -7.14 2.80 -7.83
CA ARG A 67 -6.36 1.79 -7.07
C ARG A 67 -6.92 1.57 -5.67
N SER A 68 -7.38 2.63 -5.00
CA SER A 68 -8.05 2.52 -3.70
C SER A 68 -9.29 1.62 -3.76
N ARG A 69 -10.13 1.77 -4.80
CA ARG A 69 -11.28 0.88 -5.02
C ARG A 69 -10.86 -0.58 -5.25
N GLN A 70 -9.84 -0.79 -6.07
CA GLN A 70 -9.29 -2.13 -6.31
C GLN A 70 -8.73 -2.77 -5.03
N LEU A 71 -8.04 -2.00 -4.19
CA LEU A 71 -7.54 -2.49 -2.90
C LEU A 71 -8.67 -2.83 -1.93
N ILE A 72 -9.72 -2.01 -1.86
CA ILE A 72 -10.92 -2.30 -1.06
C ILE A 72 -11.58 -3.60 -1.54
N ASP A 73 -11.71 -3.79 -2.85
CA ASP A 73 -12.26 -5.03 -3.41
C ASP A 73 -11.41 -6.25 -3.04
N VAL A 74 -10.07 -6.12 -3.03
CA VAL A 74 -9.16 -7.20 -2.61
C VAL A 74 -9.32 -7.50 -1.13
N LEU A 75 -9.32 -6.46 -0.28
CA LEU A 75 -9.50 -6.59 1.17
C LEU A 75 -10.83 -7.25 1.52
N ASN A 76 -11.92 -6.93 0.80
CA ASN A 76 -13.25 -7.49 1.08
C ASN A 76 -13.46 -8.92 0.54
N LYS A 77 -12.68 -9.35 -0.46
CA LYS A 77 -12.87 -10.65 -1.13
C LYS A 77 -11.96 -11.75 -0.62
N ASN A 78 -10.82 -11.40 -0.03
CA ASN A 78 -9.75 -12.35 0.27
C ASN A 78 -9.39 -12.41 1.77
N LEU A 79 -10.04 -11.61 2.62
CA LEU A 79 -9.87 -11.56 4.07
C LEU A 79 -11.25 -11.47 4.72
#